data_AF-A0A972TZH4-F1
#
_entry.id   AF-A0A972TZH4-F1
#
_cell.length_a   1.000
_cell.length_b   1.000
_cell.length_c   1.000
_cell.angle_alpha   90.00
_cell.angle_beta   90.00
_cell.angle_gamma   90.00
#
_symmetry.space_group_name_H-M   'P 1'
#
loop_
_entity.id
_entity.type
_entity.pdbx_description
1 polymer ?
#
loop_
_entity_poly.entity_id
_entity_poly.type
_entity_poly.pdbx_seq_one_letter_code
_entity_poly.pdbx_strand_id
1 'polypeptide(L)'
;MDRKDLLNEVKYYFAESDHWRRLCAALHGDPDPEGSHVHSYIKTSVHPDSLEAIMVQYFDRMGWPSVRKIDHMAPKAGMGSLHGIEPKGKPHFDYQWFFNKDVGLKPCDGGESGCNLLVWNRWYINQFCRQFPFREVGPEEEKRLEAYFKSDHFLKGLEFPVMPTTNHMHINVHSSVHPDYIQRYAEAAFTRETLKIYYTCPNVYMADGKNYRGKLVFMGEDPEVVFDIGWLFTPDVVIEPAMETWIFEANPGYDVWTQNMLDDVMNEDYVRLTDGEIQEVLDACVFPE
;
A
#
# COMPACT_ATOMS: atom_id res chain seq x y z
N MET A 1 -28.99 -3.24 -6.67
CA MET A 1 -29.49 -3.22 -5.27
C MET A 1 -30.33 -1.96 -5.05
N ASP A 2 -31.35 -1.97 -4.19
CA ASP A 2 -32.02 -0.71 -3.80
C ASP A 2 -31.16 0.13 -2.84
N ARG A 3 -31.43 1.44 -2.78
CA ARG A 3 -30.58 2.37 -2.04
C ARG A 3 -30.56 2.10 -0.53
N LYS A 4 -31.69 1.65 0.03
CA LYS A 4 -31.81 1.41 1.47
C LYS A 4 -31.02 0.17 1.88
N ASP A 5 -31.12 -0.90 1.10
CA ASP A 5 -30.35 -2.12 1.33
C ASP A 5 -28.85 -1.85 1.21
N LEU A 6 -28.43 -1.07 0.22
CA LEU A 6 -27.03 -0.64 0.07
C LEU A 6 -26.51 0.08 1.31
N LEU A 7 -27.23 1.08 1.80
CA LEU A 7 -26.83 1.82 3.00
C LEU A 7 -26.79 0.93 4.25
N ASN A 8 -27.73 0.00 4.38
CA ASN A 8 -27.74 -0.94 5.50
C ASN A 8 -26.52 -1.87 5.48
N GLU A 9 -26.09 -2.34 4.31
CA GLU A 9 -24.87 -3.16 4.20
C GLU A 9 -23.61 -2.34 4.55
N VAL A 10 -23.52 -1.09 4.09
CA VAL A 10 -22.38 -0.21 4.42
C VAL A 10 -22.33 0.10 5.92
N LYS A 11 -23.46 0.47 6.53
CA LYS A 11 -23.60 0.68 7.98
C LYS A 11 -23.15 -0.56 8.76
N TYR A 12 -23.72 -1.71 8.42
CA TYR A 12 -23.39 -2.97 9.08
C TYR A 12 -21.89 -3.28 8.99
N TYR A 13 -21.27 -3.03 7.85
CA TYR A 13 -19.84 -3.30 7.67
C TYR A 13 -18.98 -2.52 8.67
N PHE A 14 -19.15 -1.20 8.78
CA PHE A 14 -18.34 -0.36 9.67
C PHE A 14 -18.74 -0.47 11.15
N ALA A 15 -20.02 -0.69 11.45
CA ALA A 15 -20.52 -0.72 12.83
C ALA A 15 -20.36 -2.10 13.50
N GLU A 16 -20.59 -3.19 12.76
CA GLU A 16 -20.81 -4.51 13.35
C GLU A 16 -19.98 -5.64 12.74
N SER A 17 -19.38 -5.46 11.56
CA SER A 17 -18.71 -6.60 10.91
C SER A 17 -17.47 -7.07 11.66
N ASP A 18 -17.31 -8.39 11.73
CA ASP A 18 -16.12 -9.01 12.32
C ASP A 18 -14.85 -8.60 11.59
N HIS A 19 -14.91 -8.47 10.26
CA HIS A 19 -13.78 -8.10 9.43
C HIS A 19 -13.24 -6.71 9.77
N TRP A 20 -14.11 -5.69 9.79
CA TRP A 20 -13.73 -4.33 10.14
C TRP A 20 -13.19 -4.25 11.57
N ARG A 21 -13.87 -4.90 12.53
CA ARG A 21 -13.41 -4.98 13.91
C ARG A 21 -12.02 -5.60 14.04
N ARG A 22 -11.72 -6.67 13.28
CA ARG A 22 -10.40 -7.31 13.27
C ARG A 22 -9.33 -6.43 12.64
N LEU A 23 -9.66 -5.69 11.57
CA LEU A 23 -8.77 -4.67 11.02
C LEU A 23 -8.44 -3.62 12.09
N CYS A 24 -9.44 -3.01 12.72
CA CYS A 24 -9.22 -2.03 13.80
C CYS A 24 -8.41 -2.60 14.97
N ALA A 25 -8.63 -3.87 15.34
CA ALA A 25 -7.85 -4.53 16.38
C ALA A 25 -6.38 -4.72 15.98
N ALA A 26 -6.11 -5.10 14.73
CA ALA A 26 -4.74 -5.20 14.20
C ALA A 26 -4.04 -3.84 14.21
N LEU A 27 -4.74 -2.77 13.83
CA LEU A 27 -4.19 -1.41 13.86
C LEU A 27 -3.94 -0.92 15.29
N HIS A 28 -4.87 -1.18 16.21
CA HIS A 28 -4.76 -0.69 17.59
C HIS A 28 -3.68 -1.42 18.39
N GLY A 29 -3.54 -2.73 18.20
CA GLY A 29 -2.70 -3.61 19.02
C GLY A 29 -1.26 -3.76 18.56
N ASP A 30 -0.85 -3.11 17.46
CA ASP A 30 0.50 -3.27 16.92
C ASP A 30 1.53 -2.42 17.72
N PRO A 31 2.57 -3.04 18.31
CA PRO A 31 3.61 -2.32 19.03
C PRO A 31 4.65 -1.64 18.12
N ASP A 32 4.65 -1.94 16.82
CA ASP A 32 5.56 -1.37 15.82
C ASP A 32 4.79 -0.86 14.58
N PRO A 33 3.99 0.22 14.71
CA PRO A 33 3.18 0.75 13.62
C PRO A 33 3.95 1.04 12.32
N GLU A 34 5.15 1.60 12.43
CA GLU A 34 5.99 1.96 11.28
C GLU A 34 6.60 0.72 10.60
N GLY A 35 6.75 -0.38 11.33
CA GLY A 35 7.25 -1.67 10.84
C GLY A 35 6.18 -2.65 10.39
N SER A 36 4.91 -2.22 10.33
CA SER A 36 3.77 -3.05 9.98
C SER A 36 2.95 -2.48 8.83
N HIS A 37 2.45 -3.39 7.99
CA HIS A 37 1.51 -3.08 6.91
C HIS A 37 0.34 -4.06 6.92
N VAL A 38 -0.84 -3.59 6.52
CA VAL A 38 -2.04 -4.41 6.46
C VAL A 38 -2.71 -4.28 5.09
N HIS A 39 -3.14 -5.39 4.52
CA HIS A 39 -4.07 -5.39 3.39
C HIS A 39 -5.44 -5.90 3.85
N SER A 40 -6.49 -5.17 3.51
CA SER A 40 -7.89 -5.50 3.79
C SER A 40 -8.68 -5.60 2.49
N TYR A 41 -9.34 -6.73 2.24
CA TYR A 41 -10.04 -7.02 0.98
C TYR A 41 -11.55 -7.08 1.15
N ILE A 42 -12.24 -6.28 0.35
CA ILE A 42 -13.70 -6.14 0.35
C ILE A 42 -14.30 -6.24 -1.04
N LYS A 43 -15.58 -6.56 -1.10
CA LYS A 43 -16.43 -6.47 -2.30
C LYS A 43 -17.48 -5.39 -2.08
N THR A 44 -17.68 -4.55 -3.09
CA THR A 44 -18.53 -3.36 -2.96
C THR A 44 -19.01 -2.83 -4.31
N SER A 45 -20.17 -2.20 -4.33
CA SER A 45 -20.63 -1.34 -5.42
C SER A 45 -20.38 0.13 -5.11
N VAL A 46 -19.91 0.48 -3.91
CA VAL A 46 -19.74 1.87 -3.48
C VAL A 46 -18.49 2.47 -4.12
N HIS A 47 -18.60 3.71 -4.57
CA HIS A 47 -17.48 4.43 -5.18
C HIS A 47 -16.33 4.65 -4.18
N PRO A 48 -15.05 4.47 -4.59
CA PRO A 48 -13.89 4.69 -3.72
C PRO A 48 -13.86 6.03 -2.99
N ASP A 49 -14.19 7.14 -3.64
CA ASP A 49 -14.31 8.46 -2.99
C ASP A 49 -15.24 8.46 -1.76
N SER A 50 -16.37 7.74 -1.83
CA SER A 50 -17.27 7.62 -0.69
C SER A 50 -16.69 6.76 0.42
N LEU A 51 -15.94 5.71 0.07
CA LEU A 51 -15.23 4.86 1.04
C LEU A 51 -14.10 5.63 1.72
N GLU A 52 -13.34 6.43 0.98
CA GLU A 52 -12.30 7.32 1.51
C GLU A 52 -12.91 8.33 2.49
N ALA A 53 -14.00 9.00 2.11
CA ALA A 53 -14.67 9.97 2.97
C ALA A 53 -15.18 9.35 4.28
N ILE A 54 -15.70 8.12 4.24
CA ILE A 54 -16.05 7.36 5.44
C ILE A 54 -14.79 7.04 6.25
N MET A 55 -13.73 6.55 5.60
CA MET A 55 -12.47 6.14 6.24
C MET A 55 -11.83 7.28 7.03
N VAL A 56 -11.68 8.45 6.39
CA VAL A 56 -11.07 9.64 6.97
C VAL A 56 -11.86 10.10 8.19
N GLN A 57 -13.18 10.22 8.07
CA GLN A 57 -14.04 10.66 9.17
C GLN A 57 -14.18 9.62 10.29
N TYR A 58 -14.20 8.34 9.95
CA TYR A 58 -14.25 7.25 10.93
C TYR A 58 -13.02 7.30 11.83
N PHE A 59 -11.83 7.38 11.25
CA PHE A 59 -10.59 7.42 12.04
C PHE A 59 -10.39 8.74 12.79
N ASP A 60 -10.87 9.86 12.25
CA ASP A 60 -10.92 11.12 12.99
C ASP A 60 -11.78 10.99 14.26
N ARG A 61 -12.98 10.42 14.16
CA ARG A 61 -13.85 10.15 15.33
C ARG A 61 -13.30 9.10 16.29
N MET A 62 -12.44 8.20 15.82
CA MET A 62 -11.70 7.26 16.68
C MET A 62 -10.50 7.92 17.40
N GLY A 63 -10.18 9.19 17.11
CA GLY A 63 -9.04 9.90 17.65
C GLY A 63 -7.70 9.56 16.97
N TRP A 64 -7.73 8.89 15.81
CA TRP A 64 -6.56 8.53 15.00
C TRP A 64 -6.66 9.16 13.60
N PRO A 65 -6.76 10.50 13.48
CA PRO A 65 -7.01 11.14 12.19
C PRO A 65 -5.99 10.72 11.13
N SER A 66 -6.40 10.74 9.86
CA SER A 66 -5.48 10.47 8.75
C SER A 66 -4.38 11.53 8.71
N VAL A 67 -3.13 11.11 8.55
CA VAL A 67 -1.95 12.02 8.59
C VAL A 67 -1.38 12.36 7.22
N ARG A 68 -2.00 11.87 6.14
CA ARG A 68 -1.52 12.00 4.77
C ARG A 68 -2.63 11.79 3.75
N LYS A 69 -2.37 12.12 2.48
CA LYS A 69 -3.23 11.73 1.36
C LYS A 69 -3.35 10.21 1.20
N ILE A 70 -4.52 9.77 0.72
CA ILE A 70 -4.81 8.38 0.33
C ILE A 70 -4.74 8.30 -1.20
N ASP A 71 -3.89 7.44 -1.74
CA ASP A 71 -3.73 7.31 -3.19
C ASP A 71 -4.76 6.31 -3.74
N HIS A 72 -5.50 6.70 -4.78
CA HIS A 72 -6.40 5.79 -5.47
C HIS A 72 -5.62 5.01 -6.52
N MET A 73 -5.72 3.69 -6.47
CA MET A 73 -5.08 2.80 -7.42
C MET A 73 -6.08 1.79 -7.96
N ALA A 74 -6.01 1.50 -9.25
CA ALA A 74 -6.77 0.41 -9.86
C ALA A 74 -5.93 -0.23 -10.97
N PRO A 75 -5.50 -1.49 -10.82
CA PRO A 75 -4.71 -2.15 -11.86
C PRO A 75 -5.56 -2.59 -13.07
N LYS A 76 -6.87 -2.72 -12.90
CA LYS A 76 -7.84 -3.09 -13.96
C LYS A 76 -9.27 -2.78 -13.52
N ALA A 77 -10.20 -2.80 -14.48
CA ALA A 77 -11.61 -2.55 -14.20
C ALA A 77 -12.16 -3.53 -13.16
N GLY A 78 -13.00 -3.02 -12.28
CA GLY A 78 -13.63 -3.78 -11.21
C GLY A 78 -12.73 -4.17 -10.03
N MET A 79 -11.51 -3.62 -9.92
CA MET A 79 -10.74 -3.74 -8.68
C MET A 79 -9.81 -2.55 -8.45
N GLY A 80 -9.50 -2.26 -7.19
CA GLY A 80 -8.52 -1.23 -6.84
C GLY A 80 -8.21 -1.18 -5.35
N SER A 81 -7.51 -0.13 -4.94
CA SER A 81 -7.05 0.11 -3.58
C SER A 81 -7.19 1.57 -3.20
N LEU A 82 -7.70 1.83 -2.00
CA LEU A 82 -7.35 3.04 -1.27
C LEU A 82 -5.99 2.74 -0.62
N HIS A 83 -4.93 3.18 -1.28
CA HIS A 83 -3.55 2.85 -0.93
C HIS A 83 -2.95 3.86 0.04
N GLY A 84 -2.23 3.37 1.04
CA GLY A 84 -1.52 4.21 2.00
C GLY A 84 -2.42 4.91 3.01
N ILE A 85 -3.52 4.26 3.45
CA ILE A 85 -4.33 4.82 4.54
C ILE A 85 -3.50 4.78 5.82
N GLU A 86 -3.27 5.94 6.42
CA GLU A 86 -2.40 6.07 7.59
C GLU A 86 -3.11 6.83 8.72
N PRO A 87 -3.81 6.11 9.61
CA PRO A 87 -4.35 6.68 10.84
C PRO A 87 -3.21 7.04 11.80
N LYS A 88 -3.28 8.19 12.46
CA LYS A 88 -2.19 8.69 13.33
C LYS A 88 -1.75 7.66 14.38
N GLY A 89 -0.47 7.30 14.35
CA GLY A 89 0.14 6.38 15.32
C GLY A 89 -0.36 4.93 15.19
N LYS A 90 -0.82 4.55 14.00
CA LYS A 90 -1.27 3.20 13.64
C LYS A 90 -0.53 2.71 12.40
N PRO A 91 -0.44 1.39 12.18
CA PRO A 91 0.09 0.86 10.95
C PRO A 91 -0.61 1.48 9.74
N HIS A 92 0.16 1.79 8.71
CA HIS A 92 -0.42 2.09 7.40
C HIS A 92 -1.07 0.81 6.83
N PHE A 93 -2.10 0.98 6.01
CA PHE A 93 -2.79 -0.14 5.39
C PHE A 93 -3.42 0.22 4.05
N ASP A 94 -3.66 -0.81 3.26
CA ASP A 94 -4.33 -0.72 1.97
C ASP A 94 -5.71 -1.35 2.05
N TYR A 95 -6.71 -0.61 1.58
CA TYR A 95 -8.09 -1.07 1.53
C TYR A 95 -8.47 -1.43 0.09
N GLN A 96 -8.28 -2.71 -0.21
CA GLN A 96 -8.43 -3.33 -1.51
C GLN A 96 -9.89 -3.67 -1.78
N TRP A 97 -10.44 -3.25 -2.91
CA TRP A 97 -11.81 -3.53 -3.30
C TRP A 97 -11.92 -4.34 -4.59
N PHE A 98 -12.99 -5.13 -4.67
CA PHE A 98 -13.50 -5.75 -5.89
C PHE A 98 -14.93 -5.28 -6.14
N PHE A 99 -15.20 -4.77 -7.34
CA PHE A 99 -16.51 -4.29 -7.71
C PHE A 99 -17.53 -5.43 -7.77
N ASN A 100 -18.69 -5.20 -7.15
CA ASN A 100 -19.86 -6.05 -7.29
C ASN A 100 -21.13 -5.21 -7.14
N LYS A 101 -21.84 -4.98 -8.25
CA LYS A 101 -23.09 -4.19 -8.31
C LYS A 101 -24.22 -4.65 -7.36
N ASP A 102 -24.16 -5.89 -6.89
CA ASP A 102 -25.17 -6.52 -6.04
C ASP A 102 -24.72 -6.61 -4.58
N VAL A 103 -23.63 -5.91 -4.21
CA VAL A 103 -23.13 -5.83 -2.83
C VAL A 103 -22.87 -4.38 -2.47
N GLY A 104 -23.50 -3.86 -1.42
CA GLY A 104 -23.20 -2.55 -0.88
C GLY A 104 -21.77 -2.51 -0.35
N LEU A 105 -21.48 -3.29 0.70
CA LEU A 105 -20.11 -3.46 1.21
C LEU A 105 -20.02 -4.72 2.07
N LYS A 106 -19.11 -5.63 1.73
CA LYS A 106 -18.86 -6.86 2.50
C LYS A 106 -17.38 -7.25 2.45
N PRO A 107 -16.86 -7.98 3.46
CA PRO A 107 -15.57 -8.63 3.31
C PRO A 107 -15.58 -9.59 2.12
N CYS A 108 -14.46 -9.72 1.43
CA CYS A 108 -14.30 -10.80 0.48
C CYS A 108 -14.24 -12.14 1.22
N ASP A 109 -14.72 -13.20 0.57
CA ASP A 109 -14.63 -14.58 1.11
C ASP A 109 -13.18 -15.12 1.09
N GLY A 110 -12.29 -14.42 0.38
CA GLY A 110 -10.85 -14.60 0.33
C GLY A 110 -10.19 -13.31 -0.17
N GLY A 111 -8.98 -13.39 -0.71
CA GLY A 111 -8.27 -12.23 -1.23
C GLY A 111 -6.91 -12.70 -1.69
N GLU A 112 -5.87 -12.02 -1.26
CA GLU A 112 -4.51 -12.48 -1.52
C GLU A 112 -4.19 -13.75 -0.73
N SER A 113 -3.70 -14.77 -1.44
CA SER A 113 -3.41 -16.11 -0.86
C SER A 113 -4.61 -16.74 -0.12
N GLY A 114 -5.84 -16.37 -0.48
CA GLY A 114 -7.06 -16.84 0.18
C GLY A 114 -7.43 -16.11 1.48
N CYS A 115 -6.68 -15.07 1.86
CA CYS A 115 -6.94 -14.24 3.03
C CYS A 115 -7.57 -12.91 2.63
N ASN A 116 -8.56 -12.44 3.39
CA ASN A 116 -9.17 -11.11 3.21
C ASN A 116 -8.57 -10.04 4.15
N LEU A 117 -7.75 -10.44 5.11
CA LEU A 117 -7.01 -9.56 5.99
C LEU A 117 -5.61 -10.14 6.17
N LEU A 118 -4.60 -9.46 5.62
CA LEU A 118 -3.19 -9.84 5.76
C LEU A 118 -2.48 -8.80 6.59
N VAL A 119 -1.76 -9.24 7.62
CA VAL A 119 -0.96 -8.37 8.49
C VAL A 119 0.49 -8.78 8.35
N TRP A 120 1.31 -7.89 7.82
CA TRP A 120 2.75 -8.05 7.71
C TRP A 120 3.42 -7.23 8.79
N ASN A 121 3.43 -7.78 10.00
CA ASN A 121 4.17 -7.17 11.09
C ASN A 121 5.65 -7.57 11.07
N ARG A 122 6.43 -6.99 11.99
CA ARG A 122 7.85 -7.30 12.16
C ARG A 122 8.16 -8.79 12.23
N TRP A 123 7.34 -9.59 12.90
CA TRP A 123 7.54 -11.04 12.98
C TRP A 123 7.39 -11.71 11.62
N TYR A 124 6.34 -11.35 10.86
CA TYR A 124 6.11 -11.90 9.52
C TYR A 124 7.25 -11.55 8.58
N ILE A 125 7.68 -10.28 8.54
CA ILE A 125 8.79 -9.83 7.69
C ILE A 125 10.07 -10.59 8.02
N ASN A 126 10.36 -10.79 9.31
CA ASN A 126 11.50 -11.60 9.73
C ASN A 126 11.39 -13.06 9.28
N GLN A 127 10.20 -13.67 9.28
CA GLN A 127 10.01 -15.03 8.76
C GLN A 127 10.15 -15.09 7.24
N PHE A 128 9.65 -14.08 6.52
CA PHE A 128 9.81 -13.97 5.09
C PHE A 128 11.29 -13.88 4.70
N CYS A 129 12.04 -12.97 5.33
CA CYS A 129 13.47 -12.79 5.07
C CYS A 129 14.31 -14.05 5.36
N ARG A 130 13.92 -14.88 6.34
CA ARG A 130 14.64 -16.14 6.67
C ARG A 130 14.65 -17.18 5.55
N GLN A 131 13.81 -17.02 4.54
CA GLN A 131 13.73 -17.94 3.40
C GLN A 131 14.91 -17.77 2.43
N PHE A 132 15.60 -16.63 2.50
CA PHE A 132 16.65 -16.27 1.56
C PHE A 132 18.04 -16.41 2.18
N PRO A 133 18.99 -17.06 1.50
CA PRO A 133 20.38 -17.09 1.91
C PRO A 133 21.05 -15.76 1.51
N PHE A 134 20.70 -14.66 2.18
CA PHE A 134 21.30 -13.37 1.89
C PHE A 134 22.83 -13.42 2.03
N ARG A 135 23.52 -12.76 1.10
CA ARG A 135 24.98 -12.67 1.14
C ARG A 135 25.43 -11.77 2.30
N GLU A 136 26.62 -12.06 2.81
CA GLU A 136 27.31 -11.16 3.72
C GLU A 136 27.77 -9.91 2.95
N VAL A 137 27.62 -8.73 3.55
CA VAL A 137 28.00 -7.46 2.93
C VAL A 137 29.40 -7.07 3.38
N GLY A 138 30.37 -7.17 2.47
CA GLY A 138 31.73 -6.69 2.65
C GLY A 138 32.01 -5.40 1.86
N PRO A 139 33.27 -4.92 1.84
CA PRO A 139 33.63 -3.66 1.19
C PRO A 139 33.27 -3.55 -0.30
N GLU A 140 33.27 -4.67 -1.03
CA GLU A 140 32.90 -4.67 -2.46
C GLU A 140 31.38 -4.59 -2.66
N GLU A 141 30.59 -5.29 -1.84
CA GLU A 141 29.13 -5.15 -1.80
C GLU A 141 28.71 -3.72 -1.44
N GLU A 142 29.36 -3.12 -0.44
CA GLU A 142 29.09 -1.74 -0.02
C GLU A 142 29.35 -0.73 -1.15
N LYS A 143 30.45 -0.92 -1.89
CA LYS A 143 30.77 -0.08 -3.06
C LYS A 143 29.74 -0.23 -4.17
N ARG A 144 29.23 -1.44 -4.40
CA ARG A 144 28.17 -1.69 -5.41
C ARG A 144 26.83 -1.08 -5.00
N LEU A 145 26.46 -1.20 -3.73
CA LEU A 145 25.28 -0.54 -3.17
C LEU A 145 25.38 0.98 -3.34
N GLU A 146 26.50 1.57 -2.93
CA GLU A 146 26.75 3.01 -3.10
C GLU A 146 26.68 3.45 -4.56
N ALA A 147 27.25 2.66 -5.48
CA ALA A 147 27.21 2.95 -6.91
C ALA A 147 25.77 2.88 -7.47
N TYR A 148 24.98 1.88 -7.08
CA TYR A 148 23.59 1.75 -7.53
C TYR A 148 22.73 2.95 -7.09
N PHE A 149 22.84 3.37 -5.84
CA PHE A 149 22.07 4.52 -5.32
C PHE A 149 22.56 5.89 -5.82
N LYS A 150 23.57 5.91 -6.71
CA LYS A 150 23.99 7.06 -7.51
C LYS A 150 23.75 6.85 -9.01
N SER A 151 23.14 5.73 -9.40
CA SER A 151 22.92 5.38 -10.80
C SER A 151 21.73 6.13 -11.40
N ASP A 152 21.75 6.26 -12.73
CA ASP A 152 20.65 6.86 -13.48
C ASP A 152 19.31 6.17 -13.23
N HIS A 153 19.31 4.84 -13.04
CA HIS A 153 18.09 4.09 -12.75
C HIS A 153 17.43 4.55 -11.44
N PHE A 154 18.20 4.64 -10.36
CA PHE A 154 17.69 5.08 -9.07
C PHE A 154 17.26 6.55 -9.12
N LEU A 155 18.12 7.43 -9.63
CA LEU A 155 17.85 8.87 -9.68
C LEU A 155 16.62 9.20 -10.54
N LYS A 156 16.45 8.56 -11.70
CA LYS A 156 15.24 8.69 -12.51
C LYS A 156 14.00 8.15 -11.78
N GLY A 157 14.17 7.08 -11.01
CA GLY A 157 13.11 6.53 -10.16
C GLY A 157 12.56 7.56 -9.17
N LEU A 158 13.40 8.46 -8.65
CA LEU A 158 12.98 9.52 -7.73
C LEU A 158 12.13 10.62 -8.40
N GLU A 159 12.18 10.74 -9.72
CA GLU A 159 11.41 11.74 -10.45
C GLU A 159 9.92 11.37 -10.53
N PHE A 160 9.58 10.09 -10.61
CA PHE A 160 8.20 9.65 -10.85
C PHE A 160 7.22 9.99 -9.71
N PRO A 161 7.51 9.73 -8.41
CA PRO A 161 6.55 9.96 -7.34
C PRO A 161 6.14 11.42 -7.17
N VAL A 162 7.00 12.34 -7.60
CA VAL A 162 6.77 13.78 -7.50
C VAL A 162 6.08 14.36 -8.74
N MET A 163 5.86 13.55 -9.79
CA MET A 163 5.08 13.97 -10.95
C MET A 163 3.60 14.07 -10.60
N PRO A 164 2.90 15.14 -11.02
CA PRO A 164 1.47 15.33 -10.71
C PRO A 164 0.56 14.28 -11.36
N THR A 165 1.09 13.51 -12.32
CA THR A 165 0.35 12.46 -13.03
C THR A 165 0.56 11.07 -12.46
N THR A 166 1.49 10.90 -11.52
CA THR A 166 1.82 9.60 -10.92
C THR A 166 1.05 9.44 -9.62
N ASN A 167 0.29 8.35 -9.52
CA ASN A 167 -0.46 8.03 -8.30
C ASN A 167 0.41 7.19 -7.36
N HIS A 168 1.14 6.21 -7.91
CA HIS A 168 2.02 5.32 -7.16
C HIS A 168 3.10 4.74 -8.06
N MET A 169 4.23 4.32 -7.50
CA MET A 169 5.23 3.60 -8.30
C MET A 169 6.18 2.70 -7.48
N HIS A 170 6.79 1.70 -8.12
CA HIS A 170 7.88 0.88 -7.54
C HIS A 170 9.17 0.97 -8.36
N ILE A 171 10.32 1.22 -7.71
CA ILE A 171 11.67 1.09 -8.30
C ILE A 171 12.08 -0.35 -8.09
N ASN A 172 12.19 -1.13 -9.16
CA ASN A 172 12.36 -2.57 -9.06
C ASN A 172 13.83 -2.98 -9.17
N VAL A 173 14.26 -3.84 -8.25
CA VAL A 173 15.65 -4.33 -8.20
C VAL A 173 15.73 -5.84 -8.01
N HIS A 174 16.80 -6.42 -8.56
CA HIS A 174 17.32 -7.70 -8.09
C HIS A 174 18.34 -7.43 -7.00
N SER A 175 18.35 -8.26 -5.96
CA SER A 175 19.30 -8.13 -4.86
C SER A 175 19.54 -9.47 -4.19
N SER A 176 20.71 -9.67 -3.62
CA SER A 176 20.99 -10.80 -2.72
C SER A 176 21.42 -10.34 -1.33
N VAL A 177 21.41 -9.04 -1.06
CA VAL A 177 21.67 -8.49 0.27
C VAL A 177 20.36 -8.36 1.05
N HIS A 178 20.45 -8.42 2.38
CA HIS A 178 19.29 -8.23 3.24
C HIS A 178 18.66 -6.83 3.01
N PRO A 179 17.32 -6.67 3.05
CA PRO A 179 16.64 -5.39 2.80
C PRO A 179 17.12 -4.25 3.71
N ASP A 180 17.58 -4.52 4.93
CA ASP A 180 18.18 -3.50 5.82
C ASP A 180 19.35 -2.75 5.17
N TYR A 181 20.15 -3.44 4.33
CA TYR A 181 21.20 -2.76 3.57
C TYR A 181 20.61 -1.88 2.47
N ILE A 182 19.60 -2.37 1.74
CA ILE A 182 18.90 -1.57 0.72
C ILE A 182 18.33 -0.29 1.35
N GLN A 183 17.63 -0.44 2.49
CA GLN A 183 17.09 0.68 3.27
C GLN A 183 18.17 1.69 3.65
N ARG A 184 19.27 1.24 4.28
CA ARG A 184 20.37 2.11 4.72
C ARG A 184 20.93 2.98 3.60
N TYR A 185 21.17 2.39 2.43
CA TYR A 185 21.73 3.15 1.31
C TYR A 185 20.68 4.00 0.58
N ALA A 186 19.42 3.57 0.54
CA ALA A 186 18.32 4.37 0.02
C ALA A 186 18.10 5.63 0.87
N GLU A 187 18.02 5.52 2.20
CA GLU A 187 17.86 6.65 3.13
C GLU A 187 19.01 7.66 3.03
N ALA A 188 20.25 7.17 2.90
CA ALA A 188 21.40 8.02 2.63
C ALA A 188 21.29 8.75 1.29
N ALA A 189 20.72 8.10 0.27
CA ALA A 189 20.49 8.69 -1.03
C ALA A 189 19.35 9.72 -1.01
N PHE A 190 18.21 9.43 -0.37
CA PHE A 190 17.13 10.41 -0.17
C PHE A 190 17.65 11.67 0.51
N THR A 191 18.42 11.52 1.60
CA THR A 191 19.05 12.64 2.31
C THR A 191 19.94 13.48 1.38
N ARG A 192 20.75 12.82 0.54
CA ARG A 192 21.63 13.49 -0.42
C ARG A 192 20.84 14.25 -1.49
N GLU A 193 19.73 13.69 -1.97
CA GLU A 193 18.82 14.33 -2.93
C GLU A 193 17.83 15.29 -2.26
N THR A 194 18.06 15.67 -1.00
CA THR A 194 17.23 16.61 -0.22
C THR A 194 15.77 16.19 0.00
N LEU A 195 15.49 14.88 -0.13
CA LEU A 195 14.19 14.29 0.15
C LEU A 195 14.11 13.87 1.62
N LYS A 196 13.05 14.29 2.32
CA LYS A 196 12.84 13.94 3.72
C LYS A 196 11.95 12.71 3.81
N ILE A 197 12.43 11.67 4.48
CA ILE A 197 11.68 10.45 4.77
C ILE A 197 11.34 10.45 6.27
N TYR A 198 10.07 10.17 6.58
CA TYR A 198 9.56 10.08 7.94
C TYR A 198 9.88 8.72 8.57
N TYR A 199 9.51 7.62 7.89
CA TYR A 199 9.89 6.25 8.24
C TYR A 199 9.90 5.35 7.00
N THR A 200 10.45 4.14 7.17
CA THR A 200 10.47 3.09 6.15
C THR A 200 9.72 1.87 6.67
N CYS A 201 8.70 1.42 5.93
CA CYS A 201 7.97 0.21 6.23
C CYS A 201 8.37 -0.94 5.30
N PRO A 202 8.92 -2.05 5.84
CA PRO A 202 9.11 -3.27 5.05
C PRO A 202 7.79 -4.01 4.90
N ASN A 203 7.45 -4.39 3.67
CA ASN A 203 6.32 -5.27 3.39
C ASN A 203 6.64 -6.26 2.27
N VAL A 204 5.65 -7.06 1.91
CA VAL A 204 5.72 -7.98 0.77
C VAL A 204 4.54 -7.70 -0.13
N TYR A 205 4.67 -8.06 -1.40
CA TYR A 205 3.56 -7.93 -2.35
C TYR A 205 3.69 -8.96 -3.45
N MET A 206 2.55 -9.29 -4.05
CA MET A 206 2.46 -10.34 -5.07
C MET A 206 2.36 -9.72 -6.47
N ALA A 207 3.49 -9.30 -7.02
CA ALA A 207 3.55 -8.62 -8.32
C ALA A 207 3.11 -9.52 -9.50
N ASP A 208 3.49 -10.80 -9.49
CA ASP A 208 3.23 -11.76 -10.59
C ASP A 208 2.01 -12.68 -10.35
N GLY A 209 1.26 -12.42 -9.27
CA GLY A 209 0.12 -13.25 -8.83
C GLY A 209 0.51 -14.65 -8.33
N LYS A 210 1.80 -14.95 -8.14
CA LYS A 210 2.30 -16.29 -7.77
C LYS A 210 3.27 -16.26 -6.61
N ASN A 211 4.20 -15.31 -6.59
CA ASN A 211 5.30 -15.25 -5.66
C ASN A 211 5.34 -13.90 -4.96
N TYR A 212 5.62 -13.92 -3.66
CA TYR A 212 5.93 -12.70 -2.95
C TYR A 212 7.28 -12.14 -3.37
N ARG A 213 7.29 -10.85 -3.61
CA ARG A 213 8.48 -10.01 -3.66
C ARG A 213 8.52 -9.18 -2.40
N GLY A 214 9.72 -8.82 -1.95
CA GLY A 214 9.83 -7.90 -0.85
C GLY A 214 9.73 -6.46 -1.35
N LYS A 215 9.35 -5.55 -0.47
CA LYS A 215 9.22 -4.14 -0.77
C LYS A 215 9.59 -3.30 0.45
N LEU A 216 10.24 -2.17 0.19
CA LEU A 216 10.51 -1.13 1.18
C LEU A 216 9.73 0.11 0.77
N VAL A 217 8.81 0.53 1.62
CA VAL A 217 7.96 1.71 1.44
C VAL A 217 8.56 2.84 2.25
N PHE A 218 9.10 3.86 1.59
CA PHE A 218 9.68 5.03 2.23
C PHE A 218 8.64 6.15 2.23
N MET A 219 8.16 6.51 3.42
CA MET A 219 7.14 7.56 3.58
C MET A 219 7.79 8.93 3.50
N GLY A 220 7.58 9.64 2.39
CA GLY A 220 8.08 11.00 2.19
C GLY A 220 7.31 12.03 3.02
N GLU A 221 8.04 12.88 3.72
CA GLU A 221 7.51 14.04 4.45
C GLU A 221 7.48 15.29 3.56
N ASP A 222 8.52 15.49 2.75
CA ASP A 222 8.71 16.69 1.94
C ASP A 222 9.48 16.33 0.65
N PRO A 223 8.79 16.21 -0.50
CA PRO A 223 7.33 16.30 -0.67
C PRO A 223 6.58 15.10 -0.05
N GLU A 224 5.28 15.28 0.25
CA GLU A 224 4.41 14.20 0.75
C GLU A 224 4.08 13.21 -0.39
N VAL A 225 4.96 12.21 -0.57
CA VAL A 225 4.85 11.14 -1.57
C VAL A 225 5.37 9.82 -1.00
N VAL A 226 5.04 8.70 -1.65
CA VAL A 226 5.62 7.39 -1.35
C VAL A 226 6.74 7.09 -2.34
N PHE A 227 7.90 6.69 -1.84
CA PHE A 227 8.92 6.04 -2.66
C PHE A 227 8.94 4.55 -2.32
N ASP A 228 8.63 3.68 -3.28
CA ASP A 228 8.76 2.24 -3.05
C ASP A 228 9.96 1.65 -3.80
N ILE A 229 10.69 0.77 -3.13
CA ILE A 229 11.68 -0.10 -3.76
C ILE A 229 11.20 -1.54 -3.64
N GLY A 230 10.78 -2.12 -4.77
CA GLY A 230 10.48 -3.54 -4.88
C GLY A 230 11.76 -4.34 -5.11
N TRP A 231 11.93 -5.47 -4.42
CA TRP A 231 13.11 -6.32 -4.57
C TRP A 231 12.77 -7.80 -4.75
N LEU A 232 13.55 -8.45 -5.62
CA LEU A 232 13.53 -9.88 -5.87
C LEU A 232 14.89 -10.50 -5.53
N PHE A 233 14.87 -11.56 -4.71
CA PHE A 233 16.10 -12.25 -4.33
C PHE A 233 16.77 -12.92 -5.54
N THR A 234 17.99 -12.51 -5.86
CA THR A 234 18.81 -13.05 -6.95
C THR A 234 20.24 -13.31 -6.46
N PRO A 235 20.62 -14.57 -6.16
CA PRO A 235 21.84 -14.92 -5.41
C PRO A 235 23.13 -14.26 -5.90
N ASP A 236 23.29 -14.12 -7.22
CA ASP A 236 24.53 -13.67 -7.84
C ASP A 236 24.65 -12.14 -7.94
N VAL A 237 23.57 -11.41 -7.66
CA VAL A 237 23.47 -9.96 -7.87
C VAL A 237 23.46 -9.23 -6.52
N VAL A 238 24.41 -8.33 -6.28
CA VAL A 238 24.39 -7.49 -5.05
C VAL A 238 23.16 -6.59 -5.05
N ILE A 239 23.07 -5.74 -6.08
CA ILE A 239 21.90 -4.93 -6.41
C ILE A 239 22.01 -4.52 -7.88
N GLU A 240 20.91 -4.62 -8.64
CA GLU A 240 20.82 -4.08 -9.99
C GLU A 240 19.35 -3.80 -10.38
N PRO A 241 19.09 -2.97 -11.40
CA PRO A 241 17.74 -2.76 -11.92
C PRO A 241 17.08 -4.07 -12.38
N ALA A 242 15.85 -4.34 -11.97
CA ALA A 242 15.05 -5.44 -12.49
C ALA A 242 14.32 -4.99 -13.77
N MET A 243 14.97 -5.19 -14.92
CA MET A 243 14.51 -4.67 -16.21
C MET A 243 13.35 -5.44 -16.84
N GLU A 244 13.06 -6.64 -16.35
CA GLU A 244 11.89 -7.41 -16.78
C GLU A 244 10.58 -6.82 -16.26
N THR A 245 9.48 -7.11 -16.96
CA THR A 245 8.16 -6.64 -16.54
C THR A 245 7.74 -7.31 -15.24
N TRP A 246 7.40 -6.46 -14.27
CA TRP A 246 6.86 -6.88 -12.99
C TRP A 246 5.35 -6.77 -13.01
N ILE A 247 4.83 -5.56 -13.28
CA ILE A 247 3.39 -5.29 -13.37
C ILE A 247 3.05 -4.61 -14.70
N PHE A 248 3.82 -3.60 -15.11
CA PHE A 248 3.58 -2.88 -16.37
C PHE A 248 4.77 -2.92 -17.33
N GLU A 249 4.48 -3.02 -18.62
CA GLU A 249 5.50 -3.08 -19.67
C GLU A 249 6.08 -1.69 -20.03
N ALA A 250 5.35 -0.61 -19.74
CA ALA A 250 5.63 0.72 -20.29
C ALA A 250 6.97 1.33 -19.83
N ASN A 251 7.41 1.02 -18.61
CA ASN A 251 8.61 1.60 -18.01
C ASN A 251 9.51 0.50 -17.43
N PRO A 252 10.40 -0.14 -18.22
CA PRO A 252 11.30 -1.18 -17.71
C PRO A 252 12.09 -0.71 -16.49
N GLY A 253 12.15 -1.54 -15.43
CA GLY A 253 12.73 -1.16 -14.14
C GLY A 253 11.75 -0.52 -13.15
N TYR A 254 10.55 -0.15 -13.60
CA TYR A 254 9.58 0.58 -12.79
C TYR A 254 8.15 0.05 -12.98
N ASP A 255 7.38 -0.02 -11.90
CA ASP A 255 5.93 -0.18 -12.00
C ASP A 255 5.27 1.17 -11.72
N VAL A 256 4.90 1.92 -12.76
CA VAL A 256 4.34 3.28 -12.63
C VAL A 256 2.83 3.26 -12.84
N TRP A 257 2.07 3.66 -11.81
CA TRP A 257 0.64 3.95 -11.92
C TRP A 257 0.43 5.44 -12.18
N THR A 258 -0.37 5.74 -13.19
CA THR A 258 -0.73 7.13 -13.51
C THR A 258 -2.22 7.37 -13.33
N GLN A 259 -2.59 8.65 -13.15
CA GLN A 259 -3.99 9.04 -13.08
C GLN A 259 -4.79 8.61 -14.31
N ASN A 260 -4.20 8.68 -15.51
CA ASN A 260 -4.86 8.23 -16.74
C ASN A 260 -5.18 6.73 -16.69
N MET A 261 -4.26 5.90 -16.17
CA MET A 261 -4.49 4.47 -16.02
C MET A 261 -5.63 4.19 -15.03
N LEU A 262 -5.73 4.98 -13.96
CA LEU A 262 -6.84 4.91 -13.01
C LEU A 262 -8.16 5.29 -13.69
N ASP A 263 -8.19 6.43 -14.39
CA ASP A 263 -9.38 6.95 -15.06
C ASP A 263 -9.92 5.96 -16.12
N ASP A 264 -9.02 5.30 -16.86
CA ASP A 264 -9.36 4.32 -17.89
C ASP A 264 -10.10 3.08 -17.33
N VAL A 265 -9.85 2.73 -16.07
CA VAL A 265 -10.37 1.51 -15.44
C VAL A 265 -11.44 1.77 -14.37
N MET A 266 -11.63 3.02 -13.95
CA MET A 266 -12.67 3.44 -13.02
C MET A 266 -14.02 3.68 -13.73
N ASN A 267 -14.46 2.69 -14.50
CA ASN A 267 -15.61 2.79 -15.41
C ASN A 267 -16.80 1.89 -15.05
N GLU A 268 -16.76 1.21 -13.90
CA GLU A 268 -17.88 0.42 -13.39
C GLU A 268 -19.01 1.32 -12.87
N ASP A 269 -20.22 0.76 -12.75
CA ASP A 269 -21.42 1.45 -12.26
C ASP A 269 -21.40 1.59 -10.73
N TYR A 270 -20.40 2.33 -10.24
CA TYR A 270 -20.22 2.61 -8.83
C TYR A 270 -21.31 3.54 -8.29
N VAL A 271 -21.75 3.23 -7.09
CA VAL A 271 -22.73 3.99 -6.35
C VAL A 271 -22.01 5.01 -5.46
N ARG A 272 -22.15 6.29 -5.77
CA ARG A 272 -21.67 7.39 -4.92
C ARG A 272 -22.66 7.66 -3.78
N LEU A 273 -22.14 7.75 -2.56
CA LEU A 273 -22.90 8.17 -1.38
C LEU A 273 -22.90 9.70 -1.30
N THR A 274 -24.01 10.27 -0.83
CA THR A 274 -24.10 11.68 -0.46
C THR A 274 -23.49 11.91 0.92
N ASP A 275 -23.15 13.16 1.24
CA ASP A 275 -22.61 13.52 2.55
C ASP A 275 -23.54 13.11 3.69
N GLY A 276 -24.86 13.25 3.51
CA GLY A 276 -25.85 12.83 4.51
C GLY A 276 -25.88 11.32 4.75
N GLU A 277 -25.63 10.52 3.72
CA GLU A 277 -25.55 9.07 3.84
C GLU A 277 -24.23 8.60 4.42
N ILE A 278 -23.13 9.27 4.10
CA ILE A 278 -21.83 9.07 4.76
C ILE A 278 -21.98 9.36 6.27
N GLN A 279 -22.66 10.45 6.60
CA GLN A 279 -22.96 10.81 7.99
C GLN A 279 -23.83 9.76 8.69
N GLU A 280 -24.85 9.21 8.01
CA GLU A 280 -25.67 8.11 8.52
C GLU A 280 -24.84 6.84 8.79
N VAL A 281 -23.86 6.53 7.94
CA VAL A 281 -22.92 5.42 8.16
C VAL A 281 -22.10 5.63 9.42
N LEU A 282 -21.53 6.83 9.57
CA LEU A 282 -20.70 7.17 10.73
C LEU A 282 -21.51 7.16 12.02
N ASP A 283 -22.75 7.65 12.02
CA ASP A 283 -23.60 7.70 13.22
C ASP A 283 -24.10 6.33 13.68
N ALA A 284 -24.00 5.30 12.82
CA ALA A 284 -24.25 3.92 13.22
C ALA A 284 -23.05 3.28 13.96
N CYS A 285 -21.87 3.89 13.91
CA CYS A 285 -20.66 3.38 14.55
C CYS A 285 -20.56 3.80 16.03
N VAL A 286 -19.76 3.06 16.81
CA VAL A 286 -19.46 3.39 18.21
C VAL A 286 -18.06 3.97 18.30
N PHE A 287 -17.93 5.18 18.87
CA PHE A 287 -16.65 5.87 19.06
C PHE A 287 -16.31 6.04 20.55
N PRO A 288 -15.02 6.15 20.91
CA PRO A 288 -14.61 6.52 22.27
C PRO A 288 -15.16 7.90 22.68
N GLU A 289 -15.51 8.07 23.96
CA GLU A 289 -15.89 9.36 24.57
C GLU A 289 -14.69 10.31 24.76
#